data_AF-A0A846STC1-F1
#
_entry.id   AF-A0A846STC1-F1
#
_cell.length_a   1.000
_cell.length_b   1.000
_cell.length_c   1.000
_cell.angle_alpha   90.00
_cell.angle_beta   90.00
_cell.angle_gamma   90.00
#
_symmetry.space_group_name_H-M   'P 1'
#
loop_
_entity.id
_entity.type
_entity.pdbx_description
1 polymer ?
#
loop_
_entity_poly.entity_id
_entity_poly.type
_entity_poly.pdbx_seq_one_letter_code
_entity_poly.pdbx_strand_id
1 'polypeptide(L)' 'MKLLLDTHAFLWFIAGDPRLNHGTVELIRDPNNTVYCSVVSLWETLVKHRLGKLPLPLPPETYLPE' A
#
# COMPACT_ATOMS: atom_id res chain seq x y z
N MET A 1 9.26 4.87 -14.61
CA MET A 1 7.88 5.38 -14.84
C MET A 1 7.33 5.98 -13.54
N LYS A 2 6.18 6.66 -13.57
CA LYS A 2 5.47 7.12 -12.37
C LYS A 2 4.25 6.24 -12.12
N LEU A 3 4.17 5.60 -10.96
CA LEU A 3 3.08 4.71 -10.57
C LEU A 3 2.33 5.35 -9.39
N LEU A 4 1.01 5.48 -9.48
CA LEU A 4 0.17 5.87 -8.35
C LEU A 4 -0.62 4.64 -7.91
N LEU A 5 -0.42 4.20 -6.67
CA LEU A 5 -1.12 3.05 -6.14
C LEU A 5 -2.52 3.43 -5.66
N ASP A 6 -3.51 2.61 -6.03
CA ASP A 6 -4.79 2.59 -5.33
C ASP A 6 -4.59 2.04 -3.91
N THR A 7 -5.50 2.39 -2.99
CA THR A 7 -5.53 1.87 -1.62
C THR A 7 -5.47 0.34 -1.59
N HIS A 8 -6.22 -0.38 -2.43
CA HIS A 8 -6.19 -1.85 -2.40
C HIS A 8 -4.87 -2.42 -2.92
N ALA A 9 -4.25 -1.78 -3.92
CA ALA A 9 -2.99 -2.24 -4.49
C ALA A 9 -1.85 -2.07 -3.49
N PHE A 10 -1.84 -0.95 -2.76
CA PHE A 10 -0.94 -0.72 -1.64
C PHE A 10 -1.12 -1.80 -0.56
N LEU A 11 -2.36 -2.06 -0.13
CA LEU A 11 -2.66 -3.07 0.90
C LEU A 11 -2.23 -4.48 0.51
N TRP A 12 -2.48 -4.89 -0.74
CA TRP A 12 -2.02 -6.18 -1.24
C TRP A 12 -0.51 -6.26 -1.33
N PHE A 13 0.16 -5.18 -1.73
CA PHE A 13 1.61 -5.15 -1.81
C PHE A 13 2.26 -5.35 -0.44
N ILE A 14 1.83 -4.61 0.58
CA ILE A 14 2.39 -4.71 1.95
C ILE A 14 2.03 -6.04 2.63
N ALA A 15 0.93 -6.67 2.23
CA ALA A 15 0.51 -7.97 2.75
C ALA A 15 1.13 -9.16 2.00
N GLY A 16 1.86 -8.92 0.89
CA GLY A 16 2.32 -9.99 0.01
C GLY A 16 1.18 -10.81 -0.60
N ASP A 17 0.02 -10.19 -0.83
CA ASP A 17 -1.20 -10.88 -1.23
C ASP A 17 -1.12 -11.32 -2.70
N PRO A 18 -1.45 -12.59 -3.03
CA PRO A 18 -1.34 -13.13 -4.39
C PRO A 18 -2.31 -12.48 -5.39
N ARG A 19 -3.29 -11.70 -4.93
CA ARG A 19 -4.16 -10.90 -5.80
C ARG A 19 -3.41 -9.80 -6.53
N LEU A 20 -2.27 -9.35 -6.01
CA LEU A 20 -1.38 -8.46 -6.73
C LEU A 20 -0.48 -9.30 -7.65
N ASN A 21 -0.73 -9.21 -8.95
CA ASN A 21 0.01 -10.02 -9.92
C ASN A 21 1.52 -9.72 -9.89
N HIS A 22 2.33 -10.72 -10.27
CA HIS A 22 3.78 -10.64 -10.23
C HIS A 22 4.33 -9.46 -11.06
N GLY A 23 3.76 -9.18 -12.24
CA GLY A 23 4.21 -8.06 -13.08
C GLY A 23 4.07 -6.70 -12.38
N THR A 24 2.97 -6.49 -11.66
CA THR A 24 2.75 -5.28 -10.86
C THR A 24 3.71 -5.20 -9.68
N VAL A 25 3.99 -6.31 -9.01
CA VAL A 25 4.99 -6.36 -7.93
C VAL A 25 6.37 -5.96 -8.45
N GLU A 26 6.79 -6.49 -9.60
CA GLU A 26 8.06 -6.13 -10.24
C GLU A 26 8.11 -4.64 -10.60
N LEU A 27 7.03 -4.09 -11.16
CA LEU A 27 6.96 -2.66 -11.46
C LEU A 27 7.08 -1.78 -10.20
N ILE A 28 6.50 -2.19 -9.09
CA ILE A 28 6.58 -1.46 -7.80
C ILE A 28 7.98 -1.57 -7.20
N ARG A 29 8.64 -2.73 -7.33
CA ARG A 29 9.98 -2.98 -6.77
C ARG A 29 11.12 -2.43 -7.61
N ASP A 30 10.90 -2.18 -8.90
CA ASP A 30 11.90 -1.63 -9.80
C ASP A 30 12.30 -0.21 -9.36
N PRO A 31 13.57 0.02 -8.97
CA PRO A 31 14.05 1.32 -8.52
C PRO A 31 14.03 2.40 -9.62
N ASN A 32 13.88 2.03 -10.89
CA ASN A 32 13.69 2.98 -12.00
C ASN A 32 12.26 3.53 -12.07
N ASN A 33 11.35 3.01 -11.25
CA ASN A 33 10.00 3.51 -11.11
C ASN A 33 9.86 4.35 -9.83
N THR A 34 9.21 5.50 -9.96
CA THR A 34 8.78 6.29 -8.82
C THR A 34 7.37 5.88 -8.45
N VAL A 35 7.21 5.36 -7.23
CA VAL A 35 5.93 4.90 -6.71
C VAL A 35 5.37 5.96 -5.76
N TYR A 36 4.13 6.36 -6.00
CA TYR A 36 3.38 7.30 -5.19
C TYR A 36 2.23 6.56 -4.51
N CYS A 37 1.96 6.95 -3.26
CA CYS A 37 0.76 6.58 -2.54
C CYS A 37 0.10 7.87 -2.04
N SER A 38 -1.22 7.99 -2.19
CA SER A 38 -1.94 9.16 -1.70
C SER A 38 -1.98 9.17 -0.19
N VAL A 39 -1.70 10.32 0.42
CA VAL A 39 -1.88 10.52 1.88
C VAL A 39 -3.33 10.29 2.31
N VAL A 40 -4.30 10.55 1.42
CA VAL A 40 -5.73 10.30 1.68
C VAL A 40 -5.99 8.79 1.75
N SER A 41 -5.43 8.00 0.83
CA SER A 41 -5.54 6.54 0.86
C SER A 41 -4.97 5.94 2.14
N LEU A 42 -3.87 6.51 2.64
CA LEU A 42 -3.27 6.11 3.90
C LEU A 42 -4.17 6.49 5.09
N TRP A 43 -4.70 7.72 5.11
CA TRP A 43 -5.63 8.16 6.14
C TRP A 43 -6.90 7.30 6.20
N GLU A 44 -7.52 6.98 5.06
CA GLU A 44 -8.70 6.09 5.02
C GLU A 44 -8.39 4.69 5.56
N THR A 45 -7.21 4.18 5.25
CA THR A 45 -6.69 2.90 5.77
C THR A 45 -6.60 2.93 7.30
N LEU A 46 -6.03 4.00 7.86
CA LEU A 46 -5.91 4.20 9.30
C LEU A 46 -7.26 4.33 10.00
N VAL A 47 -8.20 5.08 9.41
CA VAL A 47 -9.57 5.21 9.94
C VAL A 47 -10.26 3.84 9.96
N LYS A 48 -10.18 3.07 8.86
CA LYS A 48 -10.77 1.72 8.80
C LYS A 48 -10.13 0.76 9.80
N HIS A 49 -8.81 0.83 9.99
CA HIS A 49 -8.09 0.04 10.98
C HIS A 49 -8.55 0.36 12.40
N ARG A 50 -8.63 1.64 12.77
CA ARG A 50 -9.11 2.10 14.09
C ARG A 50 -10.55 1.69 14.39
N LEU A 51 -11.39 1.57 13.36
CA LEU A 51 -12.76 1.07 13.48
C LEU A 51 -12.84 -0.47 13.56
N GLY A 52 -11.71 -1.18 13.56
CA GLY A 52 -11.67 -2.65 13.56
C GLY A 52 -12.11 -3.29 12.24
N LYS A 53 -12.27 -2.49 11.17
CA LYS A 53 -12.78 -2.96 9.87
C LYS A 53 -11.69 -3.45 8.92
N LEU A 54 -10.44 -3.15 9.22
CA LEU A 54 -9.29 -3.51 8.39
C LEU A 54 -8.12 -3.96 9.27
N PRO A 55 -7.83 -5.27 9.36
CA PRO A 55 -6.61 -5.73 10.00
C PRO A 55 -5.40 -5.35 9.14
N LEU A 56 -4.33 -4.89 9.78
CA LEU A 56 -3.06 -4.59 9.13
C LEU A 56 -1.98 -5.56 9.61
N PRO A 57 -1.03 -5.97 8.74
CA PRO A 57 -0.01 -6.95 9.11
C PRO A 57 1.07 -6.38 10.03
N LEU A 58 1.31 -5.07 9.99
CA LEU A 58 2.21 -4.34 10.89
C LEU A 58 1.46 -3.18 11.56
N PRO A 59 2.03 -2.60 12.64
CA PRO A 59 1.48 -1.40 13.25
C PRO A 59 1.31 -0.27 12.21
N PRO A 60 0.21 0.50 12.28
CA PRO A 60 -0.10 1.53 11.30
C PRO A 60 0.99 2.59 11.13
N GLU A 61 1.77 2.85 12.17
CA GLU A 61 2.87 3.84 12.16
C GLU A 61 4.00 3.42 11.22
N THR A 62 4.17 2.11 10.97
CA THR A 62 5.20 1.58 10.07
C THR A 62 4.95 1.96 8.59
N TYR A 63 3.73 2.36 8.25
CA TYR A 63 3.36 2.75 6.89
C TYR A 63 3.36 4.26 6.66
N LEU A 64 3.61 5.05 7.70
CA LEU A 64 3.67 6.51 7.61
C LEU A 64 5.07 6.93 7.12
N PRO A 65 5.16 7.87 6.17
CA PRO A 65 6.43 8.50 5.84
C PRO A 65 6.95 9.31 7.04
N GLU A 66 8.29 9.41 7.17
CA GLU A 66 8.97 10.29 8.14
C GLU A 66 8.73 11.78 7.86
#